data_AF-A0A378MC76-F1
#
_entry.id   AF-A0A378MC76-F1
#
_cell.length_a   1.000
_cell.length_b   1.000
_cell.length_c   1.000
_cell.angle_alpha   90.00
_cell.angle_beta   90.00
_cell.angle_gamma   90.00
#
_symmetry.space_group_name_H-M   'P 1'
#
loop_
_entity.id
_entity.type
_entity.pdbx_description
1 polymer ?
#
loop_
_entity_poly.entity_id
_entity_poly.type
_entity_poly.pdbx_seq_one_letter_code
_entity_poly.pdbx_strand_id
1 'polypeptide(L)'
;MRGYFSKKDIWIGFEKLASSAHDSGYHFFNYCYANKKHKNFYYVITKGATEEKFLLDKKDKVLYFMTFKYFLYLFSASVLISSDTRRNVYNLRQKETPMGREISKIPLVYLQHGVNGLKKVPDFYKKRQAFDFVCVPSEFEQKMVIEDWGYEPKEVAVTGLARWDVMEDKTNEVRFKQIFVMPTWRTWMDGLTKEKFVETSYYREYQSF
;
A
#
# COMPACT_ATOMS: atom_id res chain seq x y z
N MET A 1 28.80 0.51 8.38
CA MET A 1 27.52 -0.25 8.37
C MET A 1 26.97 -0.56 6.98
N ARG A 2 27.06 0.37 5.99
CA ARG A 2 26.56 0.14 4.62
C ARG A 2 27.07 -1.16 3.95
N GLY A 3 28.36 -1.50 4.09
CA GLY A 3 28.98 -2.58 3.30
C GLY A 3 28.51 -4.02 3.55
N TYR A 4 28.00 -4.35 4.75
CA TYR A 4 27.52 -5.72 5.04
C TYR A 4 26.05 -5.91 4.64
N PHE A 5 25.20 -4.92 4.88
CA PHE A 5 23.77 -5.00 4.57
C PHE A 5 23.44 -4.60 3.12
N SER A 6 24.22 -3.73 2.47
CA SER A 6 23.98 -3.37 1.06
C SER A 6 24.14 -4.54 0.10
N LYS A 7 24.92 -5.56 0.49
CA LYS A 7 25.11 -6.81 -0.29
C LYS A 7 23.94 -7.79 -0.17
N LYS A 8 22.98 -7.54 0.72
CA LYS A 8 21.92 -8.50 1.04
C LYS A 8 20.64 -8.35 0.22
N ASP A 9 20.54 -7.36 -0.67
CA ASP A 9 19.33 -7.10 -1.48
C ASP A 9 18.05 -7.14 -0.62
N ILE A 10 17.92 -6.17 0.28
CA ILE A 10 16.85 -6.15 1.29
C ILE A 10 15.60 -5.49 0.71
N TRP A 11 14.49 -6.22 0.69
CA TRP A 11 13.19 -5.70 0.29
C TRP A 11 12.38 -5.32 1.53
N ILE A 12 11.66 -4.21 1.46
CA ILE A 12 10.79 -3.75 2.54
C ILE A 12 9.36 -3.56 2.03
N GLY A 13 8.45 -4.32 2.61
CA GLY A 13 7.01 -4.26 2.39
C GLY A 13 6.33 -3.42 3.47
N PHE A 14 5.37 -2.59 3.09
CA PHE A 14 4.54 -1.84 4.04
C PHE A 14 3.23 -1.38 3.38
N GLU A 15 2.28 -0.97 4.21
CA GLU A 15 1.01 -0.39 3.77
C GLU A 15 0.74 0.91 4.54
N LYS A 16 -0.48 1.44 4.36
CA LYS A 16 -0.92 2.71 4.92
C LYS A 16 -0.57 2.83 6.41
N LEU A 17 0.09 3.94 6.75
CA LEU A 17 0.58 4.30 8.09
C LEU A 17 1.43 3.22 8.78
N ALA A 18 1.98 2.26 8.04
CA ALA A 18 2.60 1.06 8.59
C ALA A 18 1.70 0.39 9.65
N SER A 19 0.37 0.44 9.52
CA SER A 19 -0.58 -0.15 10.47
C SER A 19 -1.42 -1.27 9.87
N SER A 20 -1.32 -1.47 8.56
CA SER A 20 -2.12 -2.43 7.81
C SER A 20 -1.27 -3.56 7.23
N ALA A 21 -1.91 -4.71 7.07
CA ALA A 21 -1.43 -5.97 6.53
C ALA A 21 -2.59 -6.74 5.88
N HIS A 22 -3.25 -6.15 4.88
CA HIS A 22 -4.39 -6.77 4.18
C HIS A 22 -4.53 -6.39 2.70
N ASP A 23 -3.71 -5.46 2.20
CA ASP A 23 -3.78 -4.99 0.81
C ASP A 23 -2.72 -5.69 -0.06
N SER A 24 -2.54 -5.22 -1.29
CA SER A 24 -1.58 -5.79 -2.24
C SER A 24 -0.16 -5.90 -1.69
N GLY A 25 0.25 -4.98 -0.79
CA GLY A 25 1.56 -5.00 -0.15
C GLY A 25 1.76 -6.23 0.72
N TYR A 26 0.77 -6.55 1.56
CA TYR A 26 0.76 -7.74 2.39
C TYR A 26 0.62 -9.02 1.58
N HIS A 27 -0.30 -9.07 0.61
CA HIS A 27 -0.53 -10.29 -0.17
C HIS A 27 0.71 -10.69 -0.97
N PHE A 28 1.41 -9.72 -1.58
CA PHE A 28 2.68 -9.98 -2.25
C PHE A 28 3.76 -10.47 -1.29
N PHE A 29 3.91 -9.81 -0.13
CA PHE A 29 4.83 -10.25 0.91
C PHE A 29 4.54 -11.68 1.39
N ASN A 30 3.28 -11.99 1.67
CA ASN A 30 2.83 -13.29 2.15
C ASN A 30 3.13 -14.38 1.11
N TYR A 31 2.84 -14.12 -0.17
CA TYR A 31 3.18 -15.04 -1.26
C TYR A 31 4.69 -15.29 -1.35
N CYS A 32 5.51 -14.23 -1.31
CA CYS A 32 6.96 -14.36 -1.35
C CYS A 32 7.52 -15.12 -0.15
N TYR A 33 6.96 -14.91 1.05
CA TYR A 33 7.34 -15.61 2.28
C TYR A 33 7.02 -17.10 2.18
N ALA A 34 5.76 -17.44 1.89
CA ALA A 34 5.28 -18.82 1.83
C ALA A 34 6.04 -19.64 0.77
N ASN A 35 6.36 -19.02 -0.37
CA ASN A 35 7.04 -19.67 -1.48
C ASN A 35 8.56 -19.46 -1.49
N LYS A 36 9.14 -18.85 -0.44
CA LYS A 36 10.57 -18.59 -0.30
C LYS A 36 11.18 -17.86 -1.52
N LYS A 37 10.43 -16.96 -2.16
CA LYS A 37 10.83 -16.27 -3.39
C LYS A 37 11.95 -15.24 -3.17
N HIS A 38 11.99 -14.64 -1.99
CA HIS A 38 13.06 -13.70 -1.63
C HIS A 38 13.46 -13.84 -0.16
N LYS A 39 14.74 -14.10 0.09
CA LYS A 39 15.24 -14.40 1.45
C LYS A 39 15.16 -13.19 2.38
N ASN A 40 15.43 -11.99 1.86
CA ASN A 40 15.58 -10.77 2.66
C ASN A 40 14.41 -9.80 2.43
N PHE A 41 13.19 -10.33 2.38
CA PHE A 41 11.97 -9.53 2.35
C PHE A 41 11.41 -9.39 3.76
N TYR A 42 11.27 -8.15 4.22
CA TYR A 42 10.76 -7.81 5.53
C TYR A 42 9.51 -6.94 5.43
N TYR A 43 8.57 -7.14 6.35
CA TYR A 43 7.33 -6.37 6.41
C TYR A 43 7.32 -5.42 7.61
N VAL A 44 6.96 -4.16 7.37
CA VAL A 44 6.92 -3.12 8.41
C VAL A 44 5.51 -3.00 8.96
N ILE A 45 5.40 -3.06 10.28
CA ILE A 45 4.13 -2.83 10.97
C ILE A 45 4.34 -2.13 12.32
N THR A 46 3.37 -1.33 12.73
CA THR A 46 3.31 -0.68 14.03
C THR A 46 2.95 -1.71 15.08
N LYS A 47 3.72 -1.73 16.17
CA LYS A 47 3.47 -2.66 17.29
C LYS A 47 2.09 -2.38 17.91
N GLY A 48 1.28 -3.41 18.09
CA GLY A 48 -0.07 -3.29 18.63
C GLY A 48 -1.13 -2.90 17.61
N ALA A 49 -0.80 -2.82 16.32
CA ALA A 49 -1.80 -2.66 15.27
C ALA A 49 -2.73 -3.89 15.22
N THR A 50 -4.02 -3.68 14.97
CA THR A 50 -5.02 -4.76 14.91
C THR A 50 -4.66 -5.86 13.90
N GLU A 51 -3.97 -5.50 12.83
CA GLU A 51 -3.59 -6.39 11.74
C GLU A 51 -2.23 -7.08 11.96
N GLU A 52 -1.52 -6.79 13.05
CA GLU A 52 -0.33 -7.53 13.47
C GLU A 52 -0.60 -9.03 13.62
N LYS A 53 -1.84 -9.40 13.94
CA LYS A 53 -2.30 -10.79 14.00
C LYS A 53 -2.01 -11.61 12.73
N PHE A 54 -1.98 -10.97 11.55
CA PHE A 54 -1.72 -11.63 10.25
C PHE A 54 -0.23 -11.92 9.99
N LEU A 55 0.64 -11.49 10.90
CA LEU A 55 2.10 -11.61 10.80
C LEU A 55 2.70 -12.45 11.95
N LEU A 56 1.87 -13.03 12.82
CA LEU A 56 2.33 -13.77 14.00
C LEU A 56 3.16 -15.01 13.67
N ASP A 57 2.91 -15.63 12.52
CA ASP A 57 3.64 -16.76 11.97
C ASP A 57 4.93 -16.35 11.23
N LYS A 58 5.17 -15.04 11.05
CA LYS A 58 6.26 -14.47 10.24
C LYS A 58 7.18 -13.54 11.03
N LYS A 59 7.25 -13.71 12.35
CA LYS A 59 7.99 -12.80 13.26
C LYS A 59 9.46 -12.60 12.88
N ASP A 60 10.09 -13.57 12.21
CA ASP A 60 11.47 -13.46 11.73
C ASP A 60 11.64 -12.41 10.61
N LYS A 61 10.56 -12.08 9.89
CA LYS A 61 10.51 -11.09 8.81
C LYS A 61 9.74 -9.82 9.14
N VAL A 62 9.31 -9.65 10.40
CA VAL A 62 8.64 -8.42 10.83
C VAL A 62 9.65 -7.39 11.33
N LEU A 63 9.45 -6.14 10.91
CA LEU A 63 10.14 -4.96 11.41
C LEU A 63 9.12 -4.03 12.08
N TYR A 64 9.30 -3.80 13.37
CA TYR A 64 8.42 -2.87 14.09
C TYR A 64 8.77 -1.43 13.76
N PHE A 65 7.76 -0.68 13.32
CA PHE A 65 7.86 0.71 12.91
C PHE A 65 8.59 1.56 13.97
N MET A 66 9.48 2.46 13.52
CA MET A 66 10.27 3.39 14.35
C MET A 66 11.23 2.74 15.38
N THR A 67 11.46 1.43 15.34
CA THR A 67 12.52 0.80 16.14
C THR A 67 13.90 0.99 15.49
N PHE A 68 14.97 0.80 16.26
CA PHE A 68 16.34 0.85 15.73
C PHE A 68 16.56 -0.18 14.61
N LYS A 69 16.06 -1.42 14.80
CA LYS A 69 16.13 -2.49 13.77
C LYS A 69 15.43 -2.05 12.49
N TYR A 70 14.27 -1.41 12.59
CA TYR A 70 13.56 -0.86 11.44
C TYR A 70 14.41 0.12 10.64
N PHE A 71 15.03 1.12 11.29
CA PHE A 71 15.87 2.09 10.58
C PHE A 71 17.10 1.44 9.94
N LEU A 72 17.76 0.51 10.64
CA LEU A 72 18.92 -0.20 10.10
C LEU A 72 18.59 -0.92 8.78
N TYR A 73 17.44 -1.60 8.73
CA TYR A 73 16.98 -2.30 7.54
C TYR A 73 16.50 -1.32 6.47
N LEU A 74 15.77 -0.28 6.85
CA LEU A 74 15.29 0.76 5.92
C LEU A 74 16.44 1.44 5.17
N PHE A 75 17.47 1.92 5.87
CA PHE A 75 18.63 2.54 5.23
C PHE A 75 19.51 1.56 4.45
N SER A 76 19.24 0.25 4.58
CA SER A 76 19.92 -0.81 3.84
C SER A 76 19.04 -1.44 2.76
N ALA A 77 17.80 -0.97 2.58
CA ALA A 77 16.87 -1.53 1.62
C ALA A 77 17.33 -1.23 0.18
N SER A 78 17.21 -2.21 -0.69
CA SER A 78 17.39 -2.06 -2.13
C SER A 78 16.10 -1.60 -2.80
N VAL A 79 14.95 -1.98 -2.27
CA VAL A 79 13.63 -1.62 -2.81
C VAL A 79 12.57 -1.56 -1.71
N LEU A 80 11.65 -0.61 -1.88
CA LEU A 80 10.41 -0.48 -1.15
C LEU A 80 9.27 -1.04 -1.99
N ILE A 81 8.34 -1.76 -1.38
CA ILE A 81 7.19 -2.37 -2.04
C ILE A 81 5.94 -2.03 -1.24
N SER A 82 4.95 -1.38 -1.85
CA SER A 82 3.77 -0.94 -1.13
C SER A 82 2.56 -0.71 -2.03
N SER A 83 1.35 -0.82 -1.47
CA SER A 83 0.10 -0.37 -2.08
C SER A 83 -0.12 1.15 -1.98
N ASP A 84 0.82 1.88 -1.36
CA ASP A 84 0.74 3.33 -1.13
C ASP A 84 2.13 3.97 -1.28
N THR A 85 2.19 5.29 -1.12
CA THR A 85 3.40 6.11 -1.23
C THR A 85 4.35 5.90 -0.06
N ARG A 86 5.61 6.27 -0.29
CA ARG A 86 6.73 6.29 0.69
C ARG A 86 6.42 7.07 1.98
N ARG A 87 5.40 7.94 2.00
CA ARG A 87 4.92 8.66 3.20
C ARG A 87 4.56 7.74 4.35
N ASN A 88 4.13 6.53 4.03
CA ASN A 88 3.65 5.55 5.01
C ASN A 88 4.79 4.80 5.70
N VAL A 89 6.00 4.81 5.14
CA VAL A 89 7.20 4.26 5.79
C VAL A 89 8.02 5.37 6.44
N TYR A 90 8.05 6.58 5.88
CA TYR A 90 8.75 7.71 6.49
C TYR A 90 8.02 9.02 6.26
N ASN A 91 7.90 9.82 7.34
CA ASN A 91 7.16 11.08 7.29
C ASN A 91 7.84 12.07 6.33
N LEU A 92 7.24 12.30 5.16
CA LEU A 92 7.79 13.19 4.14
C LEU A 92 7.78 14.68 4.52
N ARG A 93 7.16 15.10 5.62
CA ARG A 93 7.40 16.45 6.18
C ARG A 93 8.88 16.66 6.53
N GLN A 94 9.65 15.59 6.61
CA GLN A 94 11.10 15.57 6.85
C GLN A 94 11.91 15.19 5.60
N LYS A 95 11.36 15.28 4.38
CA LYS A 95 12.07 14.91 3.13
C LYS A 95 13.39 15.67 2.93
N GLU A 96 13.46 16.91 3.40
CA GLU A 96 14.67 17.76 3.35
C GLU A 96 15.78 17.32 4.33
N THR A 97 15.47 16.50 5.32
CA THR A 97 16.47 16.00 6.27
C THR A 97 17.45 15.04 5.58
N PRO A 98 18.69 14.88 6.09
CA PRO A 98 19.62 13.88 5.56
C PRO A 98 19.01 12.48 5.49
N MET A 99 18.23 12.09 6.50
CA MET A 99 17.52 10.81 6.53
C MET A 99 16.47 10.71 5.42
N GLY A 100 15.63 11.74 5.27
CA GLY A 100 14.62 11.80 4.21
C GLY A 100 15.20 11.72 2.81
N ARG A 101 16.34 12.39 2.58
CA ARG A 101 17.07 12.33 1.30
C ARG A 101 17.60 10.93 1.00
N GLU A 102 18.19 10.25 1.98
CA GLU A 102 18.66 8.86 1.77
C GLU A 102 17.50 7.90 1.49
N ILE A 103 16.39 8.02 2.22
CA ILE A 103 15.21 7.16 2.00
C ILE A 103 14.56 7.43 0.64
N SER A 104 14.56 8.68 0.16
CA SER A 104 14.02 9.03 -1.16
C SER A 104 14.79 8.42 -2.33
N LYS A 105 16.04 7.97 -2.13
CA LYS A 105 16.85 7.30 -3.15
C LYS A 105 16.47 5.81 -3.31
N ILE A 106 15.76 5.24 -2.35
CA ILE A 106 15.35 3.84 -2.40
C ILE A 106 14.15 3.73 -3.33
N PRO A 107 14.24 2.95 -4.43
CA PRO A 107 13.15 2.83 -5.39
C PRO A 107 11.90 2.22 -4.73
N LEU A 108 10.72 2.70 -5.13
CA LEU A 108 9.42 2.21 -4.68
C LEU A 108 8.64 1.57 -5.82
N VAL A 109 8.31 0.30 -5.64
CA VAL A 109 7.35 -0.46 -6.44
C VAL A 109 5.95 -0.25 -5.88
N TYR A 110 5.07 0.32 -6.69
CA TYR A 110 3.68 0.59 -6.35
C TYR A 110 2.79 -0.57 -6.82
N LEU A 111 2.23 -1.31 -5.86
CA LEU A 111 1.34 -2.45 -6.10
C LEU A 111 -0.15 -2.07 -6.16
N GLN A 112 -0.45 -0.79 -5.95
CA GLN A 112 -1.78 -0.21 -5.83
C GLN A 112 -2.64 -0.77 -4.68
N HIS A 113 -3.58 0.06 -4.23
CA HIS A 113 -4.64 -0.30 -3.26
C HIS A 113 -6.01 -0.46 -3.94
N GLY A 114 -6.08 -0.27 -5.25
CA GLY A 114 -7.30 -0.33 -6.06
C GLY A 114 -7.07 0.23 -7.45
N VAL A 115 -8.04 -0.04 -8.33
CA VAL A 115 -8.04 0.40 -9.73
C VAL A 115 -8.03 1.93 -9.80
N ASN A 116 -7.17 2.50 -10.63
CA ASN A 116 -7.15 3.94 -10.90
C ASN A 116 -7.94 4.31 -12.16
N GLY A 117 -8.19 5.60 -12.36
CA GLY A 117 -8.86 6.12 -13.56
C GLY A 117 -10.25 6.72 -13.31
N LEU A 118 -10.88 6.43 -12.17
CA LEU A 118 -12.15 7.07 -11.78
C LEU A 118 -11.96 8.50 -11.23
N LYS A 119 -10.80 8.77 -10.62
CA LYS A 119 -10.46 10.07 -10.05
C LYS A 119 -9.02 10.42 -10.40
N LYS A 120 -8.78 11.68 -10.76
CA LYS A 120 -7.42 12.20 -10.94
C LYS A 120 -6.73 12.33 -9.59
N VAL A 121 -5.52 11.78 -9.48
CA VAL A 121 -4.66 11.89 -8.30
C VAL A 121 -3.32 12.49 -8.74
N PRO A 122 -3.20 13.83 -8.80
CA PRO A 122 -1.99 14.51 -9.28
C PRO A 122 -0.71 14.16 -8.52
N ASP A 123 -0.84 13.65 -7.30
CA ASP A 123 0.28 13.19 -6.47
C ASP A 123 0.96 11.94 -7.01
N PHE A 124 0.29 11.17 -7.88
CA PHE A 124 0.82 9.94 -8.48
C PHE A 124 1.56 10.17 -9.80
N TYR A 125 1.53 11.40 -10.32
CA TYR A 125 2.16 11.72 -11.60
C TYR A 125 3.68 11.65 -11.45
N LYS A 126 4.40 11.18 -12.48
CA LYS A 126 5.84 10.93 -12.47
C LYS A 126 6.66 12.12 -11.93
N LYS A 127 6.25 13.35 -12.27
CA LYS A 127 6.88 14.59 -11.79
C LYS A 127 6.95 14.74 -10.26
N ARG A 128 6.09 14.03 -9.54
CA ARG A 128 6.05 14.00 -8.07
C ARG A 128 7.04 13.00 -7.46
N GLN A 129 7.59 12.10 -8.28
CA GLN A 129 8.56 11.07 -7.86
C GLN A 129 8.01 10.23 -6.69
N ALA A 130 6.71 9.94 -6.74
CA ALA A 130 6.06 9.11 -5.73
C ALA A 130 6.52 7.66 -5.87
N PHE A 131 6.54 7.15 -7.10
CA PHE A 131 6.82 5.76 -7.45
C PHE A 131 7.89 5.67 -8.53
N ASP A 132 8.64 4.58 -8.50
CA ASP A 132 9.71 4.26 -9.44
C ASP A 132 9.27 3.16 -10.43
N PHE A 133 8.38 2.26 -9.99
CA PHE A 133 7.75 1.25 -10.82
C PHE A 133 6.28 1.09 -10.44
N VAL A 134 5.39 0.89 -11.41
CA VAL A 134 3.93 0.83 -11.20
C VAL A 134 3.39 -0.50 -11.73
N CYS A 135 2.82 -1.30 -10.84
CA CYS A 135 2.01 -2.45 -11.23
C CYS A 135 0.59 -1.97 -11.50
N VAL A 136 -0.05 -2.45 -12.57
CA VAL A 136 -1.42 -2.08 -12.95
C VAL A 136 -2.27 -3.33 -13.22
N PRO A 137 -3.59 -3.25 -13.02
CA PRO A 137 -4.48 -4.39 -13.21
C PRO A 137 -4.82 -4.69 -14.68
N SER A 138 -4.63 -3.75 -15.60
CA SER A 138 -5.03 -3.91 -17.00
C SER A 138 -4.19 -3.07 -17.96
N GLU A 139 -4.20 -3.43 -19.25
CA GLU A 139 -3.60 -2.62 -20.32
C GLU A 139 -4.26 -1.25 -20.46
N PHE A 140 -5.56 -1.14 -20.15
CA PHE A 140 -6.27 0.14 -20.13
C PHE A 140 -5.63 1.09 -19.10
N GLU A 141 -5.40 0.59 -17.88
CA GLU A 141 -4.76 1.38 -16.84
C GLU A 141 -3.28 1.65 -17.16
N GLN A 142 -2.58 0.71 -17.80
CA GLN A 142 -1.21 0.93 -18.27
C GLN A 142 -1.12 2.14 -19.20
N LYS A 143 -2.01 2.24 -20.20
CA LYS A 143 -2.07 3.38 -21.12
C LYS A 143 -2.28 4.69 -20.39
N MET A 144 -3.23 4.73 -19.45
CA MET A 144 -3.48 5.91 -18.63
C MET A 144 -2.25 6.30 -17.77
N VAL A 145 -1.56 5.35 -17.17
CA VAL A 145 -0.34 5.63 -16.39
C VAL A 145 0.80 6.17 -17.27
N ILE A 146 0.91 5.70 -18.51
CA ILE A 146 1.90 6.22 -19.47
C ILE A 146 1.50 7.62 -19.95
N GLU A 147 0.30 7.77 -20.49
CA GLU A 147 -0.17 8.98 -21.17
C GLU A 147 -0.49 10.13 -20.19
N ASP A 148 -1.20 9.83 -19.10
CA ASP A 148 -1.68 10.86 -18.16
C ASP A 148 -0.69 11.09 -17.01
N TRP A 149 -0.09 10.03 -16.45
CA TRP A 149 0.83 10.16 -15.31
C TRP A 149 2.28 10.40 -15.75
N GLY A 150 2.61 10.12 -17.01
CA GLY A 150 3.92 10.39 -17.61
C GLY A 150 5.00 9.38 -17.24
N TYR A 151 4.65 8.12 -16.99
CA TYR A 151 5.61 7.03 -16.78
C TYR A 151 6.05 6.42 -18.10
N GLU A 152 7.27 5.88 -18.15
CA GLU A 152 7.76 5.16 -19.33
C GLU A 152 7.17 3.74 -19.39
N PRO A 153 6.97 3.14 -20.59
CA PRO A 153 6.42 1.78 -20.71
C PRO A 153 7.20 0.72 -19.90
N LYS A 154 8.52 0.87 -19.78
CA LYS A 154 9.39 -0.03 -18.99
C LYS A 154 9.22 0.10 -17.47
N GLU A 155 8.56 1.16 -17.00
CA GLU A 155 8.32 1.46 -15.59
C GLU A 155 6.92 0.98 -15.14
N VAL A 156 6.15 0.36 -16.05
CA VAL A 156 4.77 -0.05 -15.79
C VAL A 156 4.54 -1.50 -16.25
N ALA A 157 4.07 -2.36 -15.37
CA ALA A 157 3.72 -3.75 -15.72
C ALA A 157 2.25 -4.07 -15.44
N VAL A 158 1.61 -4.73 -16.40
CA VAL A 158 0.26 -5.28 -16.24
C VAL A 158 0.38 -6.61 -15.49
N THR A 159 -0.01 -6.62 -14.22
CA THR A 159 0.16 -7.79 -13.32
C THR A 159 -1.14 -8.24 -12.66
N GLY A 160 -2.21 -7.45 -12.74
CA GLY A 160 -3.29 -7.57 -11.76
C GLY A 160 -2.93 -6.89 -10.44
N LEU A 161 -3.83 -6.95 -9.46
CA LEU A 161 -3.55 -6.56 -8.08
C LEU A 161 -3.23 -7.81 -7.26
N ALA A 162 -2.14 -7.81 -6.49
CA ALA A 162 -1.74 -8.98 -5.69
C ALA A 162 -2.83 -9.42 -4.69
N ARG A 163 -3.69 -8.50 -4.24
CA ARG A 163 -4.84 -8.83 -3.38
C ARG A 163 -5.94 -9.64 -4.08
N TRP A 164 -5.95 -9.69 -5.41
CA TRP A 164 -6.90 -10.48 -6.19
C TRP A 164 -6.52 -11.96 -6.23
N ASP A 165 -5.24 -12.30 -6.03
CA ASP A 165 -4.74 -13.68 -6.06
C ASP A 165 -5.38 -14.59 -5.01
N VAL A 166 -5.90 -14.00 -3.93
CA VAL A 166 -6.55 -14.72 -2.82
C VAL A 166 -8.07 -14.62 -2.86
N MET A 167 -8.65 -13.98 -3.88
CA MET A 167 -10.10 -13.88 -4.00
C MET A 167 -10.69 -15.22 -4.45
N GLU A 168 -11.68 -15.68 -3.70
CA GLU A 168 -12.41 -16.92 -3.98
C GLU A 168 -13.84 -16.58 -4.38
N ASP A 169 -14.32 -17.18 -5.47
CA ASP A 169 -15.73 -17.08 -5.86
C ASP A 169 -16.59 -17.96 -4.95
N LYS A 170 -17.39 -17.32 -4.10
CA LYS A 170 -18.32 -17.98 -3.16
C LYS A 170 -19.77 -17.83 -3.58
N THR A 171 -20.05 -17.45 -4.83
CA THR A 171 -21.41 -17.18 -5.32
C THR A 171 -22.36 -18.35 -5.07
N ASN A 172 -21.88 -19.59 -5.23
CA ASN A 172 -22.69 -20.80 -5.01
C ASN A 172 -22.88 -21.18 -3.52
N GLU A 173 -22.10 -20.59 -2.61
CA GLU A 173 -22.21 -20.85 -1.16
C GLU A 173 -23.26 -19.97 -0.49
N VAL A 174 -23.61 -18.83 -1.09
CA VAL A 174 -24.57 -17.88 -0.53
C VAL A 174 -25.99 -18.26 -0.93
N ARG A 175 -26.80 -18.65 0.06
CA ARG A 175 -28.19 -19.11 -0.16
C ARG A 175 -29.21 -18.00 -0.44
N PHE A 176 -28.79 -16.75 -0.42
CA PHE A 176 -29.66 -15.59 -0.58
C PHE A 176 -28.96 -14.47 -1.34
N LYS A 177 -29.75 -13.58 -1.96
CA LYS A 177 -29.20 -12.40 -2.63
C LYS A 177 -28.75 -11.38 -1.58
N GLN A 178 -27.52 -10.90 -1.71
CA GLN A 178 -26.95 -9.87 -0.85
C GLN A 178 -26.75 -8.57 -1.64
N ILE A 179 -27.09 -7.44 -1.04
CA ILE A 179 -26.76 -6.12 -1.56
C ILE A 179 -25.64 -5.56 -0.69
N PHE A 180 -24.47 -5.35 -1.28
CA PHE A 180 -23.35 -4.70 -0.61
C PHE A 180 -23.30 -3.22 -1.01
N VAL A 181 -23.34 -2.33 -0.01
CA VAL A 181 -23.33 -0.88 -0.24
C VAL A 181 -22.11 -0.29 0.42
N MET A 182 -21.26 0.35 -0.38
CA MET A 182 -19.98 0.92 0.08
C MET A 182 -19.79 2.33 -0.49
N PRO A 183 -20.41 3.35 0.12
CA PRO A 183 -20.25 4.71 -0.37
C PRO A 183 -18.85 5.26 -0.07
N THR A 184 -18.37 6.11 -0.96
CA THR A 184 -17.14 6.87 -0.72
C THR A 184 -17.37 7.98 0.30
N TRP A 185 -16.31 8.37 1.01
CA TRP A 185 -16.34 9.50 1.93
C TRP A 185 -16.77 10.80 1.22
N ARG A 186 -17.38 11.73 1.96
CA ARG A 186 -17.77 13.05 1.46
C ARG A 186 -17.07 14.14 2.24
N THR A 187 -16.39 15.04 1.53
CA THR A 187 -15.64 16.17 2.11
C THR A 187 -16.51 17.06 2.99
N TRP A 188 -17.76 17.29 2.60
CA TRP A 188 -18.70 18.13 3.38
C TRP A 188 -19.17 17.48 4.68
N MET A 189 -18.84 16.21 4.91
CA MET A 189 -19.13 15.50 6.16
C MET A 189 -17.88 15.34 7.05
N ASP A 190 -16.72 15.80 6.59
CA ASP A 190 -15.48 15.68 7.35
C ASP A 190 -15.51 16.54 8.62
N GLY A 191 -15.07 15.97 9.74
CA GLY A 191 -15.08 16.62 11.05
C GLY A 191 -16.46 16.83 11.69
N LEU A 192 -17.56 16.33 11.10
CA LEU A 192 -18.87 16.34 11.76
C LEU A 192 -18.85 15.49 13.02
N THR A 193 -19.52 15.96 14.08
CA THR A 193 -19.79 15.12 15.25
C THR A 193 -20.83 14.06 14.89
N LYS A 194 -20.91 12.99 15.69
CA LYS A 194 -21.88 11.91 15.47
C LYS A 194 -23.31 12.45 15.45
N GLU A 195 -23.62 13.39 16.33
CA GLU A 195 -24.95 14.02 16.47
C GLU A 195 -25.31 14.81 15.20
N LYS A 196 -24.37 15.62 14.68
CA LYS A 196 -24.59 16.35 13.44
C LYS A 196 -24.66 15.44 12.22
N PHE A 197 -23.90 14.35 12.21
CA PHE A 197 -23.90 13.40 11.10
C PHE A 197 -25.27 12.71 10.94
N VAL A 198 -25.91 12.28 12.04
CA VAL A 198 -27.23 11.61 11.96
C VAL A 198 -28.35 12.55 11.51
N GLU A 199 -28.15 13.87 11.61
CA GLU A 199 -29.08 14.87 11.09
C GLU A 199 -28.93 15.12 9.59
N THR A 200 -27.85 14.68 8.96
CA THR A 200 -27.61 14.90 7.53
C THR A 200 -28.64 14.18 6.67
N SER A 201 -29.01 14.80 5.53
CA SER A 201 -29.83 14.12 4.52
C SER A 201 -29.17 12.82 4.03
N TYR A 202 -27.84 12.81 3.94
CA TYR A 202 -27.07 11.62 3.60
C TYR A 202 -27.38 10.46 4.54
N TYR A 203 -27.25 10.64 5.86
CA TYR A 203 -27.55 9.58 6.82
C TYR A 203 -29.02 9.15 6.75
N ARG A 204 -29.94 10.12 6.71
CA ARG A 204 -31.38 9.85 6.67
C ARG A 204 -31.79 9.04 5.45
N GLU A 205 -31.22 9.30 4.28
CA GLU A 205 -31.51 8.52 3.07
C GLU A 205 -30.90 7.13 3.10
N TYR A 206 -29.75 6.93 3.73
CA TYR A 206 -29.22 5.58 3.92
C TYR A 206 -30.00 4.76 4.95
N GLN A 207 -30.74 5.42 5.84
CA GLN A 207 -31.60 4.76 6.83
C GLN A 207 -33.06 4.62 6.37
N SER A 208 -33.45 5.22 5.25
CA SER A 208 -34.81 5.10 4.71
C SER A 208 -35.02 3.81 3.90
N PHE A 209 -33.93 3.13 3.53
CA PHE A 209 -33.91 1.77 2.99
C PHE A 209 -33.98 0.70 4.09
#